data_AF-A0A931QH35-F1
#
_entry.id   AF-A0A931QH35-F1
#
_cell.length_a   1.000
_cell.length_b   1.000
_cell.length_c   1.000
_cell.angle_alpha   90.00
_cell.angle_beta   90.00
_cell.angle_gamma   90.00
#
_symmetry.space_group_name_H-M   'P 1'
#
loop_
_entity.id
_entity.type
_entity.pdbx_description
1 polymer ?
#
loop_
_entity_poly.entity_id
_entity_poly.type
_entity_poly.pdbx_seq_one_letter_code
_entity_poly.pdbx_strand_id
1 'polypeptide(L)'
;MFQSIQTDEIFDLRKAQVSEDHPAYWLAQLRKADWQYLSKFVNVKLPVKAKKQAMAEAVLQHFEFTTCDGRREVWQLWTHTRKVHRTLIIQFRYSETDWSRGLPEFVDLDKNEPLGFVNIAGRLFCRVK
;
A
#
# COMPACT_ATOMS: atom_id res chain seq x y z
N MET A 1 9.48 10.14 -0.15
CA MET A 1 9.10 10.89 -1.38
C MET A 1 8.11 10.03 -2.15
N PHE A 2 7.05 10.62 -2.72
CA PHE A 2 6.06 9.85 -3.48
C PHE A 2 6.66 9.34 -4.79
N GLN A 3 6.39 8.08 -5.11
CA GLN A 3 6.84 7.44 -6.34
C GLN A 3 5.74 6.56 -6.95
N SER A 4 5.69 6.53 -8.27
CA SER A 4 4.92 5.55 -9.03
C SER A 4 5.69 4.24 -9.08
N ILE A 5 5.03 3.12 -8.79
CA ILE A 5 5.64 1.79 -8.80
C ILE A 5 5.18 1.04 -10.04
N GLN A 6 6.12 0.44 -10.76
CA GLN A 6 5.86 -0.43 -11.88
C GLN A 6 5.57 -1.86 -11.44
N THR A 7 4.77 -2.56 -12.24
CA THR A 7 4.35 -3.94 -11.93
C THR A 7 5.54 -4.90 -11.87
N ASP A 8 6.55 -4.71 -12.71
CA ASP A 8 7.74 -5.57 -12.75
C ASP A 8 8.61 -5.44 -11.49
N GLU A 9 8.66 -4.27 -10.84
CA GLU A 9 9.30 -4.09 -9.52
C GLU A 9 8.69 -4.97 -8.41
N ILE A 10 7.48 -5.50 -8.63
CA ILE A 10 6.74 -6.32 -7.67
C ILE A 10 6.79 -7.81 -8.05
N PHE A 11 6.70 -8.13 -9.34
CA PHE A 11 6.50 -9.51 -9.82
C PHE A 11 7.69 -10.10 -10.59
N ASP A 12 8.65 -9.30 -11.06
CA ASP A 12 9.89 -9.79 -11.66
C ASP A 12 11.00 -9.88 -10.60
N LEU A 13 11.43 -11.10 -10.26
CA LEU A 13 12.48 -11.35 -9.27
C LEU A 13 13.80 -10.64 -9.57
N ARG A 14 14.08 -10.30 -10.84
CA ARG A 14 15.29 -9.57 -11.24
C ARG A 14 15.23 -8.08 -10.91
N LYS A 15 14.02 -7.55 -10.71
CA LYS A 15 13.74 -6.14 -10.39
C LYS A 15 13.12 -5.96 -9.01
N ALA A 16 12.83 -7.06 -8.33
CA ALA A 16 12.21 -7.09 -7.03
C ALA A 16 13.04 -6.31 -6.02
N GLN A 17 12.40 -5.36 -5.35
CA GLN A 17 13.01 -4.56 -4.30
C GLN A 17 12.93 -5.34 -2.98
N VAL A 18 14.08 -5.56 -2.35
CA VAL A 18 14.18 -6.30 -1.09
C VAL A 18 14.24 -5.40 0.15
N SER A 19 14.41 -4.09 -0.03
CA SER A 19 14.47 -3.14 1.08
C SER A 19 13.07 -2.74 1.55
N GLU A 20 12.87 -2.76 2.88
CA GLU A 20 11.66 -2.26 3.54
C GLU A 20 11.45 -0.76 3.35
N ASP A 21 12.49 -0.03 2.95
CA ASP A 21 12.40 1.41 2.63
C ASP A 21 11.71 1.65 1.28
N HIS A 22 11.54 0.60 0.46
CA HIS A 22 10.95 0.71 -0.88
C HIS A 22 9.47 0.29 -0.90
N PRO A 23 8.54 1.12 -1.40
CA PRO A 23 7.12 0.76 -1.57
C PRO A 23 6.85 -0.57 -2.25
N ALA A 24 7.60 -0.92 -3.29
CA ALA A 24 7.44 -2.18 -4.03
C ALA A 24 7.61 -3.41 -3.14
N TYR A 25 8.49 -3.36 -2.13
CA TYR A 25 8.67 -4.43 -1.14
C TYR A 25 7.36 -4.73 -0.40
N TRP A 26 6.68 -3.69 0.09
CA TRP A 26 5.41 -3.81 0.79
C TRP A 26 4.26 -4.23 -0.14
N LEU A 27 4.22 -3.67 -1.35
CA LEU A 27 3.21 -4.00 -2.36
C LEU A 27 3.29 -5.48 -2.81
N ALA A 28 4.47 -6.08 -2.83
CA ALA A 28 4.65 -7.50 -3.14
C ALA A 28 3.92 -8.44 -2.17
N GLN A 29 3.74 -8.00 -0.92
CA GLN A 29 3.09 -8.77 0.14
C GLN A 29 1.55 -8.79 0.01
N LEU A 30 0.97 -7.86 -0.75
CA LEU A 30 -0.48 -7.78 -0.95
C LEU A 30 -1.01 -9.04 -1.64
N ARG A 31 -2.12 -9.58 -1.16
CA ARG A 31 -2.84 -10.70 -1.78
C ARG A 31 -3.80 -10.18 -2.85
N LYS A 32 -4.37 -11.10 -3.63
CA LYS A 32 -5.33 -10.75 -4.68
C LYS A 32 -6.53 -9.93 -4.15
N ALA A 33 -7.04 -10.27 -2.98
CA ALA A 33 -8.15 -9.56 -2.34
C ALA A 33 -7.78 -8.11 -1.98
N ASP A 34 -6.53 -7.88 -1.58
CA ASP A 34 -6.00 -6.58 -1.21
C ASP A 34 -5.90 -5.67 -2.45
N TRP A 35 -5.43 -6.21 -3.59
CA TRP A 35 -5.47 -5.51 -4.89
C TRP A 35 -6.89 -5.19 -5.36
N GLN A 36 -7.84 -6.10 -5.11
CA GLN A 36 -9.26 -5.86 -5.41
C GLN A 36 -9.86 -4.76 -4.52
N TYR A 37 -9.43 -4.66 -3.26
CA TYR A 37 -9.81 -3.56 -2.40
C TYR A 37 -9.30 -2.22 -2.95
N LEU A 38 -8.02 -2.16 -3.33
CA LEU A 38 -7.44 -0.97 -3.95
C LEU A 38 -8.13 -0.57 -5.25
N SER A 39 -8.49 -1.54 -6.11
CA SER A 39 -9.22 -1.23 -7.35
C SER A 39 -10.59 -0.61 -7.09
N LYS A 40 -11.31 -1.10 -6.07
CA LYS A 40 -12.57 -0.50 -5.61
C LYS A 40 -12.34 0.91 -5.07
N PHE A 41 -11.25 1.12 -4.32
CA PHE A 41 -10.91 2.43 -3.79
C PHE A 41 -10.75 3.47 -4.90
N VAL A 42 -10.07 3.13 -6.01
CA VAL A 42 -9.90 4.03 -7.17
C VAL A 42 -10.97 3.89 -8.26
N ASN A 43 -12.09 3.21 -7.97
CA ASN A 43 -13.20 3.00 -8.91
C ASN A 43 -12.82 2.32 -10.24
N VAL A 44 -11.76 1.51 -10.25
CA VAL A 44 -11.34 0.73 -11.41
C VAL A 44 -12.15 -0.57 -11.46
N LYS A 45 -12.93 -0.73 -12.53
CA LYS A 45 -13.70 -1.96 -12.78
C LYS A 45 -12.79 -3.02 -13.38
N LEU A 46 -12.54 -4.08 -12.62
CA LEU A 46 -11.74 -5.22 -13.08
C LEU A 46 -12.63 -6.45 -13.26
N PRO A 47 -12.35 -7.30 -14.26
CA PRO A 47 -13.01 -8.59 -14.39
C PRO A 47 -12.83 -9.44 -13.12
N VAL A 48 -13.87 -10.14 -12.68
CA VAL A 48 -13.83 -11.02 -11.49
C VAL A 48 -12.69 -12.05 -11.57
N LYS A 49 -12.40 -12.53 -12.80
CA LYS A 49 -11.35 -13.51 -13.08
C LYS A 49 -9.97 -12.90 -13.38
N ALA A 50 -9.78 -11.58 -13.23
CA ALA A 50 -8.48 -10.96 -13.51
C ALA A 50 -7.37 -11.59 -12.64
N LYS A 51 -6.17 -11.71 -13.22
CA LYS A 51 -4.99 -12.22 -12.52
C LYS A 51 -4.42 -11.12 -11.60
N LYS A 52 -3.75 -11.52 -10.50
CA LYS A 52 -3.16 -10.59 -9.52
C LYS A 52 -2.29 -9.51 -10.17
N GLN A 53 -1.40 -9.91 -11.08
CA GLN A 53 -0.49 -8.99 -11.78
C GLN A 53 -1.25 -7.96 -12.63
N ALA A 54 -2.24 -8.39 -13.41
CA ALA A 54 -3.07 -7.49 -14.22
C ALA A 54 -3.91 -6.54 -13.34
N MET A 55 -4.38 -7.01 -12.17
CA MET A 55 -5.06 -6.15 -11.20
C MET A 55 -4.10 -5.09 -10.63
N ALA A 56 -2.89 -5.50 -10.25
CA ALA A 56 -1.88 -4.60 -9.73
C ALA A 56 -1.51 -3.55 -10.78
N GLU A 57 -1.24 -3.95 -12.02
CA GLU A 57 -0.91 -3.04 -13.12
C GLU A 57 -1.98 -1.95 -13.32
N ALA A 58 -3.25 -2.33 -13.38
CA ALA A 58 -4.34 -1.38 -13.52
C ALA A 58 -4.43 -0.43 -12.31
N VAL A 59 -4.27 -0.94 -11.08
CA VAL A 59 -4.34 -0.15 -9.85
C VAL A 59 -3.18 0.83 -9.73
N LEU A 60 -1.95 0.37 -10.01
CA LEU A 60 -0.71 1.15 -9.84
C LEU A 60 -0.68 2.42 -10.69
N GLN A 61 -1.39 2.43 -11.82
CA GLN A 61 -1.52 3.63 -12.65
C GLN A 61 -2.15 4.81 -11.90
N HIS A 62 -3.01 4.54 -10.91
CA HIS A 62 -3.77 5.56 -10.16
C HIS A 62 -3.12 5.99 -8.85
N PHE A 63 -2.06 5.33 -8.42
CA PHE A 63 -1.46 5.58 -7.11
C PHE A 63 -0.01 6.04 -7.20
N GLU A 64 0.38 6.83 -6.21
CA GLU A 64 1.76 7.02 -5.82
C GLU A 64 1.93 6.64 -4.36
N PHE A 65 3.15 6.19 -4.03
CA PHE A 65 3.44 5.57 -2.76
C PHE A 65 4.67 6.18 -2.11
N THR A 66 4.68 6.23 -0.78
CA THR A 66 5.88 6.44 0.02
C THR A 66 5.80 5.57 1.26
N THR A 67 6.92 5.05 1.71
CA THR A 67 7.05 4.43 3.03
C THR A 67 7.00 5.54 4.10
N CYS A 68 6.57 5.16 5.31
CA CYS A 68 6.62 6.03 6.48
C CYS A 68 7.16 5.25 7.68
N ASP A 69 8.11 5.84 8.39
CA ASP A 69 8.79 5.22 9.53
C ASP A 69 7.87 5.14 10.75
N GLY A 70 6.91 6.06 10.85
CA GLY A 70 6.07 6.16 12.04
C GLY A 70 4.77 6.91 11.86
N ARG A 71 3.93 6.83 12.89
CA ARG A 71 2.60 7.48 12.92
C ARG A 71 2.69 8.99 12.75
N ARG A 72 3.71 9.63 13.35
CA ARG A 72 3.90 11.08 13.25
C ARG A 72 4.04 11.51 11.78
N GLU A 73 4.88 10.81 11.03
CA GLU A 73 5.09 11.09 9.62
C GLU A 73 3.82 10.85 8.79
N VAL A 74 3.11 9.74 9.04
CA VAL A 74 1.80 9.47 8.40
C VAL A 74 0.82 10.62 8.64
N TRP A 75 0.68 11.09 9.89
CA TRP A 75 -0.21 12.19 10.23
C TRP A 75 0.20 13.51 9.58
N GLN A 76 1.51 13.79 9.54
CA GLN A 76 2.03 14.97 8.86
C GLN A 76 1.71 14.90 7.37
N LEU A 77 2.06 13.81 6.68
CA LEU A 77 1.76 13.62 5.26
C LEU A 77 0.27 13.70 4.97
N TRP A 78 -0.56 12.99 5.72
CA TRP A 78 -2.01 13.06 5.55
C TRP A 78 -2.55 14.48 5.69
N THR A 79 -2.14 15.22 6.72
CA THR A 79 -2.59 16.60 6.94
C THR A 79 -2.30 17.50 5.74
N HIS A 80 -1.13 17.35 5.11
CA HIS A 80 -0.73 18.14 3.94
C HIS A 80 -1.42 17.67 2.65
N THR A 81 -1.74 16.37 2.54
CA THR A 81 -2.14 15.77 1.26
C THR A 81 -3.66 15.63 1.11
N ARG A 82 -4.40 15.45 2.22
CA ARG A 82 -5.85 15.15 2.24
C ARG A 82 -6.75 16.20 1.59
N LYS A 83 -6.27 17.45 1.45
CA LYS A 83 -7.03 18.53 0.81
C LYS A 83 -7.06 18.43 -0.71
N VAL A 84 -6.07 17.74 -1.29
CA VAL A 84 -5.85 17.70 -2.74
C VAL A 84 -6.04 16.29 -3.27
N HIS A 85 -5.53 15.30 -2.54
CA HIS A 85 -5.58 13.91 -2.95
C HIS A 85 -6.39 13.09 -1.96
N ARG A 86 -7.11 12.11 -2.50
CA ARG A 86 -7.64 11.02 -1.70
C ARG A 86 -6.48 10.12 -1.27
N THR A 87 -6.44 9.75 0.00
CA THR A 87 -5.32 9.01 0.59
C THR A 87 -5.80 7.74 1.27
N LEU A 88 -4.92 6.74 1.33
CA LEU A 88 -5.14 5.48 2.02
C LEU A 88 -3.82 5.04 2.64
N ILE A 89 -3.87 4.51 3.85
CA ILE A 89 -2.68 3.97 4.51
C ILE A 89 -2.81 2.44 4.48
N ILE A 90 -1.74 1.76 4.11
CA ILE A 90 -1.62 0.31 4.32
C ILE A 90 -0.59 0.12 5.43
N GLN A 91 -1.05 -0.36 6.56
CA GLN A 91 -0.19 -0.73 7.68
C GLN A 91 0.10 -2.22 7.62
N PHE A 92 1.36 -2.60 7.70
CA PHE A 92 1.76 -4.00 7.66
C PHE A 92 2.06 -4.46 9.08
N ARG A 93 1.35 -5.48 9.56
CA ARG A 93 1.50 -6.02 10.92
C ARG A 93 2.17 -7.39 10.87
N TYR A 94 3.20 -7.61 11.68
CA TYR A 94 3.73 -8.95 11.86
C TYR A 94 2.72 -9.84 12.59
N SER A 95 2.59 -11.08 12.11
CA SER A 95 1.91 -12.11 12.89
C SER A 95 2.70 -12.40 14.17
N GLU A 96 2.03 -12.82 15.24
CA GLU A 96 2.71 -13.29 16.44
C GLU A 96 3.59 -14.52 16.17
N THR A 97 3.25 -15.29 15.13
CA THR A 97 3.92 -16.55 14.77
C THR A 97 4.79 -16.47 13.50
N ASP A 98 4.67 -15.40 12.71
CA ASP A 98 5.43 -15.22 11.48
C ASP A 98 5.82 -13.74 11.32
N TRP A 99 7.11 -13.50 11.50
CA TRP A 99 7.75 -12.18 11.43
C TRP A 99 8.43 -11.95 10.08
N SER A 100 8.32 -12.90 9.15
CA SER A 100 8.91 -12.78 7.81
C SER A 100 8.04 -11.96 6.85
N ARG A 101 6.76 -11.74 7.19
CA ARG A 101 5.77 -11.06 6.35
C ARG A 101 4.82 -10.20 7.17
N GLY A 102 4.56 -9.00 6.67
CA GLY A 102 3.54 -8.12 7.19
C GLY A 102 2.17 -8.42 6.59
N LEU A 103 1.17 -8.60 7.45
CA LEU A 103 -0.23 -8.67 7.07
C LEU A 103 -0.75 -7.25 6.81
N PRO A 104 -1.30 -6.96 5.62
CA PRO A 104 -1.78 -5.63 5.29
C PRO A 104 -3.10 -5.31 6.02
N GLU A 105 -3.14 -4.15 6.65
CA GLU A 105 -4.29 -3.51 7.29
C GLU A 105 -4.53 -2.18 6.58
N PHE A 106 -5.68 -2.04 5.94
CA PHE A 106 -6.06 -0.80 5.27
C PHE A 106 -6.67 0.17 6.27
N VAL A 107 -6.15 1.38 6.32
CA VAL A 107 -6.58 2.44 7.24
C VAL A 107 -6.97 3.69 6.45
N ASP A 108 -8.20 4.12 6.63
CA ASP A 108 -8.79 5.32 6.06
C ASP A 108 -8.91 6.41 7.13
N LEU A 109 -7.91 7.31 7.16
CA LEU A 109 -7.85 8.37 8.17
C LEU A 109 -8.98 9.40 8.03
N ASP A 110 -9.60 9.53 6.85
CA ASP A 110 -10.75 10.41 6.66
C ASP A 110 -12.00 9.85 7.38
N LYS A 111 -12.01 8.56 7.70
CA LYS A 111 -13.03 7.91 8.54
C LYS A 111 -12.66 7.84 10.02
N ASN A 112 -11.60 8.53 10.44
CA ASN A 112 -11.04 8.49 11.80
C ASN A 112 -10.62 7.08 12.24
N GLU A 113 -10.21 6.22 11.31
CA GLU A 113 -9.70 4.89 11.66
C GLU A 113 -8.32 5.01 12.34
N PRO A 114 -8.07 4.27 13.44
CA PRO A 114 -6.83 4.41 14.19
C PRO A 114 -5.67 3.67 13.52
N LEU A 115 -4.49 4.31 13.52
CA LEU A 115 -3.24 3.62 13.20
C LEU A 115 -2.85 2.65 14.32
N GLY A 116 -2.32 1.49 13.96
CA GLY A 116 -1.86 0.49 14.92
C GLY A 116 -0.57 0.90 15.64
N PHE A 117 -0.38 0.30 16.82
CA PHE A 117 0.68 0.67 17.76
C PHE A 117 1.73 -0.41 17.96
N VAL A 118 1.32 -1.68 17.93
CA VAL A 118 2.14 -2.83 18.31
C VAL A 118 2.33 -3.74 17.10
N ASN A 119 3.49 -4.40 16.99
CA ASN A 119 3.83 -5.35 15.92
C ASN A 119 3.67 -4.78 14.50
N ILE A 120 3.93 -3.48 14.32
CA ILE A 120 3.87 -2.87 13.00
C ILE A 120 5.23 -3.03 12.33
N ALA A 121 5.22 -3.77 11.21
CA ALA A 121 6.37 -3.98 10.34
C ALA A 121 6.66 -2.73 9.50
N GLY A 122 5.63 -2.08 8.98
CA GLY A 122 5.80 -0.91 8.13
C GLY A 122 4.50 -0.19 7.83
N ARG A 123 4.60 1.00 7.25
CA ARG A 123 3.46 1.77 6.78
C ARG A 123 3.72 2.27 5.37
N LEU A 124 2.78 2.00 4.50
CA LEU A 124 2.77 2.49 3.14
C LEU A 124 1.69 3.56 3.02
N PHE A 125 2.10 4.77 2.70
CA PHE A 125 1.20 5.87 2.41
C PHE A 125 0.89 5.87 0.92
N CYS A 126 -0.39 5.68 0.58
CA CYS A 126 -0.89 5.67 -0.79
C CYS A 126 -1.67 6.96 -1.04
N ARG A 127 -1.31 7.72 -2.06
CA ARG A 127 -2.16 8.81 -2.57
C ARG A 127 -2.63 8.49 -3.97
N VAL A 128 -3.87 8.88 -4.27
CA VAL A 128 -4.41 8.83 -5.63
C VAL A 128 -3.86 10.02 -6.42
N LYS A 129 -3.40 9.78 -7.65
CA LYS A 129 -2.91 10.81 -8.57
C LYS A 129 -3.99 11.81 -8.96
#